data_AF-A0A2N5V5I6-F1
#
_entry.id   AF-A0A2N5V5I6-F1
#
_cell.length_a   1.000
_cell.length_b   1.000
_cell.length_c   1.000
_cell.angle_alpha   90.00
_cell.angle_beta   90.00
_cell.angle_gamma   90.00
#
_symmetry.space_group_name_H-M   'P 1'
#
loop_
_entity.id
_entity.type
_entity.pdbx_description
1 polymer ?
#
loop_
_entity_poly.entity_id
_entity_poly.type
_entity_poly.pdbx_seq_one_letter_code
_entity_poly.pdbx_strand_id
1 'polypeptide(L)'
;MPDTQKTGWERFVLHLLSRINYVAPVDKNGPQQEGTMWADGWRKASKDTKHFGWFCLVDRLRKMMKLLKFNPDNQKARLLKAGKWISSQLRGFAPVVHNNYHELLTINQYPSMNHMEYGELYTSSDFASFLTFTMYNFHNTPHVDNDVNDWTLFGWIPIFNSKNPGNP
;
A
#
# COMPACT_ATOMS: atom_id res chain seq x y z
N MET A 1 -13.71 -21.12 -19.18
CA MET A 1 -14.60 -20.25 -18.38
C MET A 1 -14.51 -18.85 -18.98
N PRO A 2 -15.63 -18.12 -19.19
CA PRO A 2 -15.53 -16.74 -19.63
C PRO A 2 -14.78 -15.94 -18.56
N ASP A 3 -13.88 -15.05 -18.98
CA ASP A 3 -13.11 -14.17 -18.09
C ASP A 3 -14.08 -13.22 -17.39
N THR A 4 -14.63 -13.65 -16.25
CA THR A 4 -15.54 -12.84 -15.45
C THR A 4 -14.82 -11.54 -15.11
N GLN A 5 -15.42 -10.41 -15.46
CA GLN A 5 -14.83 -9.10 -15.26
C GLN A 5 -14.57 -8.90 -13.76
N LYS A 6 -13.31 -9.03 -13.34
CA LYS A 6 -12.88 -8.88 -11.94
C LYS A 6 -13.45 -7.59 -11.35
N THR A 7 -14.06 -7.68 -10.16
CA THR A 7 -14.59 -6.57 -9.37
C THR A 7 -13.49 -5.61 -8.91
N GLY A 8 -13.87 -4.46 -8.32
CA GLY A 8 -12.91 -3.50 -7.77
C GLY A 8 -12.00 -4.11 -6.69
N TRP A 9 -12.58 -4.84 -5.73
CA TRP A 9 -11.86 -5.48 -4.63
C TRP A 9 -10.89 -6.56 -5.12
N GLU A 10 -11.30 -7.43 -6.05
CA GLU A 10 -10.40 -8.47 -6.61
C GLU A 10 -9.20 -7.86 -7.34
N ARG A 11 -9.42 -6.79 -8.11
CA ARG A 11 -8.33 -6.06 -8.77
C ARG A 11 -7.36 -5.45 -7.77
N PHE A 12 -7.87 -4.94 -6.66
CA PHE A 12 -7.05 -4.38 -5.58
C PHE A 12 -6.24 -5.47 -4.86
N VAL A 13 -6.84 -6.62 -4.53
CA VAL A 13 -6.11 -7.76 -3.95
C VAL A 13 -4.98 -8.23 -4.87
N LEU A 14 -5.26 -8.39 -6.16
CA LEU A 14 -4.23 -8.76 -7.14
C LEU A 14 -3.13 -7.70 -7.27
N HIS A 15 -3.47 -6.43 -7.09
CA HIS A 15 -2.47 -5.37 -6.97
C HIS A 15 -1.57 -5.62 -5.76
N LEU A 16 -2.12 -5.74 -4.54
CA LEU A 16 -1.35 -5.98 -3.30
C LEU A 16 -0.46 -7.24 -3.40
N LEU A 17 -1.03 -8.37 -3.84
CA LEU A 17 -0.26 -9.61 -4.03
C LEU A 17 0.90 -9.44 -5.00
N SER A 18 0.71 -8.65 -6.06
CA SER A 18 1.80 -8.39 -6.99
C SER A 18 2.90 -7.52 -6.40
N ARG A 19 2.58 -6.63 -5.43
CA ARG A 19 3.56 -5.74 -4.78
C ARG A 19 4.56 -6.54 -3.96
N ILE A 20 4.19 -7.72 -3.45
CA ILE A 20 5.09 -8.66 -2.77
C ILE A 20 6.28 -9.05 -3.66
N ASN A 21 6.14 -9.03 -4.99
CA ASN A 21 7.26 -9.27 -5.90
C ASN A 21 8.30 -8.15 -5.93
N TYR A 22 8.02 -7.00 -5.32
CA TYR A 22 8.86 -5.81 -5.33
C TYR A 22 9.26 -5.35 -3.93
N VAL A 23 8.46 -5.65 -2.90
CA VAL A 23 8.65 -5.16 -1.53
C VAL A 23 8.96 -6.31 -0.56
N ALA A 24 9.74 -6.02 0.49
CA ALA A 24 10.01 -6.94 1.58
C ALA A 24 8.88 -6.93 2.62
N PRO A 25 8.72 -8.02 3.40
CA PRO A 25 8.07 -7.91 4.70
C PRO A 25 8.67 -6.78 5.54
N VAL A 26 7.83 -6.07 6.27
CA VAL A 26 8.27 -5.13 7.30
C VAL A 26 8.82 -5.95 8.47
N ASP A 27 9.95 -5.50 9.03
CA ASP A 27 10.52 -6.14 10.21
C ASP A 27 9.53 -6.11 11.37
N LYS A 28 9.49 -7.20 12.14
CA LYS A 28 8.66 -7.26 13.34
C LYS A 28 9.21 -6.29 14.37
N ASN A 29 8.55 -5.15 14.53
CA ASN A 29 8.73 -4.32 15.70
C ASN A 29 7.85 -4.91 16.80
N GLY A 30 8.38 -4.99 18.03
CA GLY A 30 7.85 -5.76 19.17
C GLY A 30 6.34 -6.04 19.24
N PRO A 31 5.44 -5.08 18.97
CA PRO A 31 4.00 -5.32 19.01
C PRO A 31 3.47 -6.43 18.10
N GLN A 32 4.14 -6.74 16.98
CA GLN A 32 3.64 -7.75 16.04
C GLN A 32 3.83 -9.18 16.56
N GLN A 33 2.71 -9.86 16.83
CA GLN A 33 2.70 -11.24 17.32
C GLN A 33 2.68 -12.23 16.14
N GLU A 34 1.71 -12.11 15.24
CA GLU A 34 1.53 -13.02 14.10
C GLU A 34 1.31 -12.29 12.77
N GLY A 35 1.14 -13.07 11.70
CA GLY A 35 1.03 -12.57 10.34
C GLY A 35 2.31 -11.97 9.78
N THR A 36 2.19 -11.42 8.58
CA THR A 36 3.26 -10.73 7.88
C THR A 36 2.71 -9.44 7.30
N MET A 37 3.42 -8.33 7.52
CA MET A 37 3.06 -7.03 6.99
C MET A 37 3.99 -6.68 5.83
N TRP A 38 3.45 -6.03 4.81
CA TRP A 38 4.19 -5.34 3.77
C TRP A 38 3.77 -3.88 3.77
N ALA A 39 4.68 -2.99 3.38
CA ALA A 39 4.38 -1.58 3.18
C ALA A 39 4.82 -1.17 1.76
N ASP A 40 3.93 -0.50 1.05
CA ASP A 40 4.09 -0.08 -0.35
C ASP A 40 3.81 1.41 -0.53
N GLY A 41 4.54 2.06 -1.43
CA GLY A 41 4.51 3.51 -1.63
C GLY A 41 5.73 4.23 -1.08
N TRP A 42 5.58 5.52 -0.78
CA TRP A 42 6.63 6.41 -0.29
C TRP A 42 6.87 6.25 1.20
N ARG A 43 8.13 6.05 1.58
CA ARG A 43 8.49 5.84 2.99
C ARG A 43 9.93 6.27 3.25
N LYS A 44 10.21 6.48 4.54
CA LYS A 44 11.55 6.79 5.04
C LYS A 44 12.51 5.66 4.65
N ALA A 45 13.58 6.01 3.95
CA ALA A 45 14.58 5.11 3.42
C ALA A 45 15.72 4.79 4.40
N SER A 46 15.97 5.66 5.39
CA SER A 46 17.05 5.46 6.37
C SER A 46 16.71 6.03 7.74
N LYS A 47 17.22 5.42 8.82
CA LYS A 47 17.09 5.95 10.18
C LYS A 47 17.89 7.23 10.37
N ASP A 48 19.12 7.26 9.84
CA ASP A 48 20.13 8.29 10.14
C ASP A 48 19.99 9.53 9.27
N THR A 49 19.70 9.35 7.98
CA THR A 49 19.69 10.47 7.02
C THR A 49 18.30 10.93 6.64
N LYS A 50 17.24 10.28 7.16
CA LYS A 50 15.81 10.61 6.99
C LYS A 50 15.38 10.86 5.53
N HIS A 51 16.12 10.36 4.54
CA HIS A 51 15.70 10.42 3.15
C HIS A 51 14.38 9.67 3.00
N PHE A 52 13.50 10.16 2.14
CA PHE A 52 12.27 9.46 1.77
C PHE A 52 12.37 9.04 0.31
N GLY A 53 11.74 7.92 -0.02
CA GLY A 53 11.75 7.40 -1.37
C GLY A 53 10.64 6.39 -1.58
N TRP A 54 10.37 6.08 -2.84
CA TRP A 54 9.49 4.98 -3.16
C TRP A 54 10.10 3.66 -2.73
N PHE A 55 9.41 2.88 -1.90
CA PHE A 55 9.99 1.64 -1.43
C PHE A 55 10.00 0.55 -2.47
N CYS A 56 11.20 0.00 -2.68
CA CYS A 56 11.39 -1.20 -3.47
C CYS A 56 12.65 -1.94 -2.98
N LEU A 57 12.60 -3.26 -2.95
CA LEU A 57 13.81 -4.07 -2.79
C LEU A 57 14.53 -4.17 -4.13
N VAL A 58 15.75 -3.63 -4.19
CA VAL A 58 16.58 -3.60 -5.40
C VAL A 58 16.75 -4.99 -6.02
N ASP A 59 17.02 -6.02 -5.22
CA ASP A 59 17.22 -7.38 -5.73
C ASP A 59 15.94 -7.99 -6.31
N ARG A 60 14.78 -7.68 -5.71
CA ARG A 60 13.48 -8.13 -6.21
C ARG A 60 13.11 -7.40 -7.50
N LEU A 61 13.32 -6.09 -7.56
CA LEU A 61 13.16 -5.32 -8.79
C LEU A 61 14.05 -5.86 -9.91
N ARG A 62 15.34 -6.06 -9.62
CA ARG A 62 16.31 -6.62 -10.57
C ARG A 62 15.88 -8.00 -11.06
N LYS A 63 15.36 -8.86 -10.18
CA LYS A 63 14.79 -10.15 -10.56
C LYS A 63 13.60 -10.00 -11.51
N MET A 64 12.67 -9.10 -11.22
CA MET A 64 11.50 -8.85 -12.08
C MET A 64 11.87 -8.26 -13.44
N MET A 65 12.87 -7.38 -13.49
CA MET A 65 13.45 -6.86 -14.73
C MET A 65 14.11 -7.97 -15.56
N LYS A 66 14.93 -8.83 -14.94
CA LYS A 66 15.56 -9.99 -15.60
C LYS A 66 14.53 -10.96 -16.18
N LEU A 67 13.38 -11.12 -15.51
CA LEU A 67 12.27 -11.94 -15.98
C LEU A 67 11.40 -11.25 -17.05
N LEU A 68 11.73 -10.02 -17.46
CA LEU A 68 10.93 -9.18 -18.37
C LEU A 68 9.49 -8.97 -17.87
N LYS A 69 9.29 -8.99 -16.55
CA LYS A 69 8.00 -8.82 -15.88
C LYS A 69 7.81 -7.43 -15.28
N PHE A 70 8.76 -6.52 -15.50
CA PHE A 70 8.70 -5.13 -15.07
C PHE A 70 8.56 -4.22 -16.28
N ASN A 71 7.54 -3.36 -16.25
CA ASN A 71 7.36 -2.25 -17.18
C ASN A 71 6.91 -1.04 -16.35
N PRO A 72 7.62 0.09 -16.41
CA PRO A 72 7.35 1.25 -15.56
C PRO A 72 5.97 1.87 -15.82
N ASP A 73 5.53 1.97 -17.07
CA ASP A 73 4.22 2.53 -17.42
C ASP A 73 3.08 1.67 -16.88
N ASN A 74 3.23 0.35 -16.99
CA ASN A 74 2.29 -0.60 -16.41
C ASN A 74 2.25 -0.48 -14.88
N GLN A 75 3.39 -0.25 -14.22
CA GLN A 75 3.41 0.00 -12.77
C GLN A 75 2.69 1.30 -12.43
N LYS A 76 2.97 2.39 -13.16
CA LYS A 76 2.30 3.69 -12.99
C LYS A 76 0.79 3.55 -13.11
N ALA A 77 0.32 2.90 -14.18
CA ALA A 77 -1.10 2.69 -14.43
C ALA A 77 -1.77 1.85 -13.33
N ARG A 78 -1.08 0.82 -12.83
CA ARG A 78 -1.61 -0.04 -11.75
C ARG A 78 -1.69 0.69 -10.42
N LEU A 79 -0.69 1.50 -10.08
CA LEU A 79 -0.67 2.33 -8.88
C LEU A 79 -1.76 3.39 -8.93
N LEU A 80 -1.89 4.10 -10.06
CA LEU A 80 -2.95 5.09 -10.25
C LEU A 80 -4.33 4.48 -10.13
N LYS A 81 -4.55 3.31 -10.74
CA LYS A 81 -5.82 2.59 -10.68
C LYS A 81 -6.16 2.14 -9.25
N ALA A 82 -5.18 1.57 -8.53
CA ALA A 82 -5.38 1.17 -7.14
C ALA A 82 -5.66 2.40 -6.27
N GLY A 83 -4.86 3.47 -6.38
CA GLY A 83 -5.04 4.69 -5.60
C GLY A 83 -6.39 5.37 -5.81
N LYS A 84 -6.82 5.54 -7.07
CA LYS A 84 -8.15 6.06 -7.41
C LYS A 84 -9.27 5.24 -6.79
N TRP A 85 -9.13 3.92 -6.84
CA TRP A 85 -10.14 3.03 -6.31
C TRP A 85 -10.19 3.07 -4.77
N ILE A 86 -9.05 3.03 -4.06
CA ILE A 86 -9.04 3.15 -2.59
C ILE A 86 -9.58 4.52 -2.17
N SER A 87 -9.17 5.59 -2.85
CA SER A 87 -9.66 6.94 -2.57
C SER A 87 -11.17 7.03 -2.75
N SER A 88 -11.75 6.40 -3.78
CA SER A 88 -13.20 6.43 -3.97
C SER A 88 -13.93 5.64 -2.88
N GLN A 89 -13.38 4.51 -2.43
CA GLN A 89 -13.95 3.75 -1.31
C GLN A 89 -13.92 4.58 -0.02
N LEU A 90 -12.76 5.16 0.32
CA LEU A 90 -12.60 5.97 1.52
C LEU A 90 -13.48 7.22 1.48
N ARG A 91 -13.54 7.93 0.36
CA ARG A 91 -14.40 9.11 0.22
C ARG A 91 -15.88 8.76 0.34
N GLY A 92 -16.31 7.65 -0.24
CA GLY A 92 -17.70 7.19 -0.15
C GLY A 92 -18.10 6.81 1.28
N PHE A 93 -17.18 6.23 2.05
CA PHE A 93 -17.42 5.77 3.42
C PHE A 93 -17.23 6.88 4.48
N ALA A 94 -16.15 7.65 4.39
CA ALA A 94 -15.73 8.65 5.35
C ALA A 94 -15.15 9.89 4.63
N PRO A 95 -16.00 10.72 3.99
CA PRO A 95 -15.55 11.83 3.16
C PRO A 95 -14.73 12.86 3.93
N VAL A 96 -15.06 13.13 5.20
CA VAL A 96 -14.30 14.07 6.05
C VAL A 96 -12.89 13.55 6.30
N VAL A 97 -12.73 12.25 6.60
CA VAL A 97 -11.40 11.64 6.81
C VAL A 97 -10.59 11.68 5.52
N HIS A 98 -11.20 11.37 4.37
CA HIS A 98 -10.53 11.48 3.07
C HIS A 98 -10.01 12.90 2.82
N ASN A 99 -10.85 13.90 3.02
CA ASN A 99 -10.50 15.29 2.75
C ASN A 99 -9.40 15.79 3.68
N ASN A 100 -9.46 15.48 4.98
CA ASN A 100 -8.42 15.86 5.94
C ASN A 100 -7.06 15.25 5.56
N TYR A 101 -7.05 14.02 5.05
CA TYR A 101 -5.83 13.36 4.58
C TYR A 101 -5.29 13.91 3.28
N HIS A 102 -6.17 14.25 2.33
CA HIS A 102 -5.77 14.97 1.14
C HIS A 102 -5.14 16.33 1.48
N GLU A 103 -5.75 17.08 2.39
CA GLU A 103 -5.24 18.37 2.86
C GLU A 103 -3.89 18.20 3.59
N LEU A 104 -3.77 17.25 4.52
CA LEU A 104 -2.53 17.02 5.25
C LEU A 104 -1.38 16.64 4.31
N LEU A 105 -1.65 15.77 3.34
CA LEU A 105 -0.68 15.34 2.35
C LEU A 105 -0.22 16.51 1.45
N THR A 106 -1.14 17.37 1.04
CA THR A 106 -0.85 18.52 0.16
C THR A 106 -0.12 19.66 0.88
N ILE A 107 -0.55 20.05 2.09
CA ILE A 107 0.08 21.13 2.87
C ILE A 107 1.53 20.78 3.20
N ASN A 108 1.79 19.52 3.55
CA ASN A 108 3.14 19.05 3.86
C ASN A 108 3.96 18.67 2.62
N GLN A 109 3.38 18.80 1.42
CA GLN A 109 4.03 18.43 0.15
C GLN A 109 4.53 16.99 0.12
N TYR A 110 3.81 16.08 0.80
CA TYR A 110 4.16 14.68 0.78
C TYR A 110 3.73 14.03 -0.52
N PRO A 111 4.55 13.17 -1.12
CA PRO A 111 4.15 12.46 -2.33
C PRO A 111 3.05 11.44 -2.00
N SER A 112 2.14 11.25 -2.95
CA SER A 112 1.05 10.28 -2.83
C SER A 112 1.52 8.87 -3.19
N MET A 113 0.88 7.84 -2.62
CA MET A 113 1.18 6.42 -2.84
C MET A 113 0.95 5.93 -4.28
N ASN A 114 0.59 6.81 -5.21
CA ASN A 114 0.43 6.55 -6.63
C ASN A 114 1.35 7.44 -7.51
N HIS A 115 2.12 8.35 -6.90
CA HIS A 115 3.15 9.16 -7.57
C HIS A 115 4.43 8.33 -7.71
N MET A 116 4.95 8.13 -8.92
CA MET A 116 6.24 7.43 -9.07
C MET A 116 7.43 8.36 -8.87
N GLU A 117 7.22 9.67 -9.01
CA GLU A 117 8.24 10.70 -8.84
C GLU A 117 7.80 11.75 -7.82
N TYR A 118 8.77 12.38 -7.17
CA TYR A 118 8.49 13.46 -6.24
C TYR A 118 8.10 14.74 -7.00
N GLY A 119 7.12 15.48 -6.49
CA GLY A 119 6.64 16.71 -7.12
C GLY A 119 5.60 16.51 -8.22
N GLU A 120 5.10 15.28 -8.43
CA GLU A 120 3.93 15.07 -9.28
C GLU A 120 2.72 15.86 -8.74
N LEU A 121 1.92 16.42 -9.67
CA LEU A 121 0.75 17.22 -9.31
C LEU A 121 -0.30 16.36 -8.60
N TYR A 122 -0.84 16.90 -7.50
CA TYR A 122 -1.92 16.26 -6.77
C TYR A 122 -3.20 16.22 -7.58
N THR A 123 -3.91 15.11 -7.42
CA THR A 123 -5.27 14.91 -7.87
C THR A 123 -6.17 14.74 -6.66
N SER A 124 -7.48 14.88 -6.85
CA SER A 124 -8.44 14.60 -5.77
C SER A 124 -8.35 13.15 -5.26
N SER A 125 -7.69 12.23 -5.97
CA SER A 125 -7.54 10.84 -5.52
C SER A 125 -6.36 10.60 -4.56
N ASP A 126 -5.57 11.63 -4.28
CA ASP A 126 -4.36 11.50 -3.47
C ASP A 126 -4.69 11.77 -2.00
N PHE A 127 -4.24 10.91 -1.08
CA PHE A 127 -4.56 11.08 0.35
C PHE A 127 -3.60 10.38 1.30
N ALA A 128 -2.79 9.44 0.83
CA ALA A 128 -1.81 8.75 1.67
C ALA A 128 -0.50 8.58 0.90
N SER A 129 0.64 8.64 1.59
CA SER A 129 1.97 8.43 0.99
C SER A 129 2.32 6.96 0.81
N PHE A 130 1.80 6.10 1.69
CA PHE A 130 1.99 4.65 1.64
C PHE A 130 0.75 3.92 2.15
N LEU A 131 0.74 2.62 1.87
CA LEU A 131 -0.24 1.67 2.38
C LEU A 131 0.50 0.50 3.02
N THR A 132 0.01 0.03 4.17
CA THR A 132 0.39 -1.27 4.72
C THR A 132 -0.69 -2.31 4.43
N PHE A 133 -0.28 -3.53 4.10
CA PHE A 133 -1.19 -4.66 3.99
C PHE A 133 -0.61 -5.88 4.67
N THR A 134 -1.48 -6.71 5.23
CA THR A 134 -1.09 -7.85 6.05
C THR A 134 -1.69 -9.14 5.51
N MET A 135 -0.99 -10.25 5.73
CA MET A 135 -1.48 -11.60 5.41
C MET A 135 -1.14 -12.57 6.55
N TYR A 136 -1.79 -13.73 6.53
CA TYR A 136 -1.53 -14.86 7.44
C TYR A 136 -1.90 -14.59 8.92
N ASN A 137 -3.11 -14.10 9.18
CA ASN A 137 -3.65 -13.86 10.54
C ASN A 137 -2.83 -12.85 11.35
N PHE A 138 -2.84 -11.60 10.89
CA PHE A 138 -2.12 -10.51 11.53
C PHE A 138 -2.81 -10.03 12.81
N HIS A 139 -2.05 -9.94 13.91
CA HIS A 139 -2.47 -9.25 15.11
C HIS A 139 -1.26 -8.66 15.85
N ASN A 140 -1.51 -7.50 16.48
CA ASN A 140 -0.54 -6.76 17.27
C ASN A 140 -1.00 -6.70 18.73
N THR A 141 -0.06 -6.53 19.65
CA THR A 141 -0.39 -6.03 20.98
C THR A 141 -0.85 -4.57 20.89
N PRO A 142 -1.71 -4.10 21.80
CA PRO A 142 -2.04 -2.68 21.90
C PRO A 142 -0.77 -1.82 22.00
N HIS A 143 -0.72 -0.72 21.24
CA HIS A 143 0.35 0.27 21.23
C HIS A 143 -0.20 1.61 20.74
N VAL A 144 0.59 2.67 20.91
CA VAL A 144 0.30 4.03 20.45
C VAL A 144 1.46 4.48 19.58
N ASP A 145 1.15 4.89 18.35
CA ASP A 145 2.11 5.49 17.43
C ASP A 145 2.02 7.01 17.50
N ASN A 146 3.10 7.69 17.11
CA ASN A 146 3.19 9.17 17.07
C ASN A 146 3.14 9.66 15.62
N ASP A 147 2.11 9.22 14.89
CA ASP A 147 1.91 9.59 13.49
C ASP A 147 1.34 11.01 13.35
N VAL A 148 1.53 11.62 12.18
CA VAL A 148 0.98 12.95 11.86
C VAL A 148 -0.54 12.88 11.61
N ASN A 149 -1.03 11.71 11.20
CA ASN A 149 -2.44 11.48 10.92
C ASN A 149 -3.22 11.04 12.17
N ASP A 150 -4.38 11.65 12.39
CA ASP A 150 -5.26 11.33 13.53
C ASP A 150 -6.05 10.01 13.38
N TRP A 151 -6.16 9.49 12.16
CA TRP A 151 -6.98 8.30 11.88
C TRP A 151 -6.11 7.17 11.34
N THR A 152 -6.68 5.98 11.16
CA THR A 152 -6.08 4.93 10.33
C THR A 152 -7.21 4.20 9.64
N LEU A 153 -7.10 4.03 8.32
CA LEU A 153 -8.05 3.20 7.58
C LEU A 153 -7.58 1.75 7.66
N PHE A 154 -8.39 0.90 8.28
CA PHE A 154 -8.17 -0.54 8.29
C PHE A 154 -9.27 -1.24 7.48
N GLY A 155 -8.88 -2.13 6.56
CA GLY A 155 -9.81 -2.94 5.78
C GLY A 155 -9.42 -4.42 5.81
N TRP A 156 -10.36 -5.28 6.21
CA TRP A 156 -10.21 -6.73 6.10
C TRP A 156 -10.64 -7.17 4.72
N ILE A 157 -9.71 -7.67 3.92
CA ILE A 157 -10.05 -8.37 2.68
C ILE A 157 -9.85 -9.86 2.95
N PRO A 158 -10.90 -10.68 2.89
CA PRO A 158 -10.76 -12.12 3.07
C PRO A 158 -9.87 -12.66 1.95
N ILE A 159 -8.66 -13.08 2.32
CA ILE A 159 -7.77 -13.84 1.47
C ILE A 159 -7.68 -15.21 2.12
N PHE A 160 -8.17 -16.24 1.44
CA PHE A 160 -8.01 -17.61 1.91
C PHE A 160 -6.54 -17.86 2.30
N ASN A 161 -6.32 -18.32 3.53
CA ASN A 161 -4.98 -18.61 4.00
C ASN A 161 -4.46 -19.84 3.25
N SER A 162 -3.67 -19.62 2.19
CA SER A 162 -3.12 -20.72 1.39
C SER A 162 -2.16 -21.63 2.16
N LYS A 163 -1.69 -21.21 3.34
CA LYS A 163 -0.86 -22.02 4.23
C LYS A 163 -1.68 -22.85 5.22
N ASN A 164 -2.96 -22.55 5.40
CA ASN A 164 -3.85 -23.27 6.30
C ASN A 164 -5.28 -23.30 5.72
N PRO A 165 -5.54 -24.15 4.71
CA PRO A 165 -6.82 -24.17 4.00
C PRO A 165 -8.00 -24.67 4.85
N GLY A 166 -7.74 -25.15 6.07
CA GLY A 166 -8.76 -25.74 6.96
C GLY A 166 -9.35 -24.81 8.02
N ASN A 167 -8.96 -23.52 8.08
CA ASN A 167 -9.54 -22.58 9.03
C ASN A 167 -10.31 -21.47 8.26
N PRO A 168 -11.64 -21.56 8.18
CA PRO A 168 -12.48 -20.54 7.53
C PRO A 168 -12.41 -19.18 8.24
#